data_AF-A0A8S3C6V7-F1
#
_entry.id   AF-A0A8S3C6V7-F1
#
_cell.length_a   1.000
_cell.length_b   1.000
_cell.length_c   1.000
_cell.angle_alpha   90.00
_cell.angle_beta   90.00
_cell.angle_gamma   90.00
#
_symmetry.space_group_name_H-M   'P 1'
#
loop_
_entity.id
_entity.type
_entity.pdbx_description
1 polymer ?
#
loop_
_entity_poly.entity_id
_entity_poly.type
_entity_poly.pdbx_seq_one_letter_code
_entity_poly.pdbx_strand_id
1 'polypeptide(L)'
;MHPIGGNPFRNNIDSARRLREEFSKICFETLLKYSFINDQSSSNDNLVITRLALGSMLSRCKEILQKYAHDERLHGKCPLPRPRTAEMISVLKALGTLIGALKRAPKDSVEMNIWHQLIALYPCLVECTTSPSPQICNALNRLTKK
;
A
#
# COMPACT_ATOMS: atom_id res chain seq x y z
N MET A 1 -10.46 -4.50 -44.38
CA MET A 1 -9.98 -4.81 -43.02
C MET A 1 -10.43 -3.67 -42.09
N HIS A 2 -11.49 -3.88 -41.32
CA HIS A 2 -11.99 -2.89 -40.35
C HIS A 2 -11.19 -2.99 -39.05
N PRO A 3 -10.84 -1.87 -38.39
CA PRO A 3 -10.25 -1.91 -37.06
C PRO A 3 -11.34 -2.32 -36.06
N ILE A 4 -11.04 -3.33 -35.24
CA ILE A 4 -11.87 -3.73 -34.11
C ILE A 4 -11.88 -2.58 -33.11
N GLY A 5 -12.94 -1.78 -33.14
CA GLY A 5 -13.19 -0.71 -32.18
C GLY A 5 -13.18 -1.26 -30.76
N GLY A 6 -12.42 -0.63 -29.87
CA GLY A 6 -12.37 -0.98 -28.46
C GLY A 6 -13.78 -0.95 -27.85
N ASN A 7 -14.18 -2.05 -27.20
CA ASN A 7 -15.52 -2.22 -26.67
C ASN A 7 -15.82 -1.14 -25.59
N PRO A 8 -16.80 -0.23 -25.79
CA PRO A 8 -17.04 0.92 -24.92
C PRO A 8 -17.40 0.53 -23.49
N PHE A 9 -17.96 -0.67 -23.28
CA PHE A 9 -18.25 -1.21 -21.94
C PHE A 9 -16.99 -1.47 -21.11
N ARG A 10 -15.90 -1.90 -21.73
CA ARG A 10 -14.64 -2.19 -21.03
C ARG A 10 -13.96 -0.91 -20.53
N ASN A 11 -13.99 0.14 -21.36
CA ASN A 11 -13.44 1.46 -21.01
C ASN A 11 -14.18 2.10 -19.83
N ASN A 12 -15.49 1.89 -19.72
CA ASN A 12 -16.30 2.39 -18.61
C ASN A 12 -15.94 1.68 -17.28
N ILE A 13 -15.82 0.36 -17.29
CA ILE A 13 -15.45 -0.43 -16.10
C ILE A 13 -14.04 -0.07 -15.61
N ASP A 14 -13.08 0.09 -16.52
CA ASP A 14 -11.71 0.49 -16.16
C ASP A 14 -11.68 1.92 -15.59
N SER A 15 -12.52 2.82 -16.11
CA SER A 15 -12.68 4.18 -15.58
C SER A 15 -13.28 4.17 -14.17
N ALA A 16 -14.33 3.38 -13.93
CA ALA A 16 -14.94 3.22 -12.61
C ALA A 16 -13.97 2.60 -11.59
N ARG A 17 -13.12 1.65 -12.02
CA ARG A 17 -12.06 1.08 -11.16
C ARG A 17 -11.02 2.12 -10.76
N ARG A 18 -10.56 2.94 -11.72
CA ARG A 18 -9.63 4.04 -11.44
C ARG A 18 -10.23 5.07 -10.49
N LEU A 19 -11.50 5.44 -10.69
CA LEU A 19 -12.20 6.37 -9.81
C LEU A 19 -12.29 5.83 -8.38
N ARG A 20 -12.66 4.56 -8.21
CA ARG A 20 -12.70 3.91 -6.88
C ARG A 20 -11.34 3.91 -6.22
N GLU A 21 -10.28 3.62 -6.97
CA GLU A 21 -8.92 3.60 -6.46
C GLU A 21 -8.48 5.00 -5.99
N GLU A 22 -8.69 6.02 -6.81
CA GLU A 22 -8.29 7.40 -6.46
C GLU A 22 -9.12 7.93 -5.30
N PHE A 23 -10.43 7.65 -5.26
CA PHE A 23 -11.29 8.00 -4.14
C PHE A 23 -10.81 7.33 -2.85
N SER A 24 -10.54 6.03 -2.88
CA SER A 24 -10.03 5.28 -1.72
C SER A 24 -8.72 5.85 -1.21
N LYS A 25 -7.82 6.22 -2.13
CA LYS A 25 -6.55 6.88 -1.81
C LYS A 25 -6.76 8.23 -1.14
N ILE A 26 -7.63 9.09 -1.67
CA ILE A 26 -7.94 10.41 -1.09
C ILE A 26 -8.55 10.25 0.30
N CYS A 27 -9.50 9.32 0.48
CA CYS A 27 -10.08 9.03 1.79
C CYS A 27 -9.02 8.57 2.79
N PHE A 28 -8.13 7.67 2.37
CA PHE A 28 -7.07 7.18 3.24
C PHE A 28 -6.05 8.27 3.60
N GLU A 29 -5.62 9.08 2.63
CA GLU A 29 -4.75 10.25 2.87
C GLU A 29 -5.38 11.26 3.83
N THR A 30 -6.68 11.54 3.65
CA THR A 30 -7.44 12.45 4.50
C THR A 30 -7.55 11.90 5.92
N LEU A 31 -7.88 10.62 6.07
CA LEU A 31 -7.97 9.94 7.36
C LEU A 31 -6.64 10.04 8.12
N LEU A 32 -5.52 9.72 7.46
CA LEU A 32 -4.18 9.82 8.07
C LEU A 32 -3.83 11.27 8.42
N LYS A 33 -4.18 12.24 7.56
CA LYS A 33 -3.95 13.66 7.84
C LYS A 33 -4.65 14.08 9.14
N TYR A 34 -5.92 13.75 9.32
CA TYR A 34 -6.63 14.07 10.56
C TYR A 34 -6.11 13.28 11.77
N SER A 35 -5.65 12.05 11.56
CA SER A 35 -5.09 11.21 12.62
C SER A 35 -3.80 11.80 13.24
N PHE A 36 -2.99 12.52 12.45
CA PHE A 36 -1.69 13.05 12.91
C PHE A 36 -1.64 14.57 13.15
N ILE A 37 -2.61 15.35 12.65
CA ILE A 37 -2.61 16.82 12.76
C ILE A 37 -3.37 17.33 14.00
N ASN A 38 -4.31 16.54 14.56
CA ASN A 38 -5.16 17.02 15.65
C ASN A 38 -4.49 16.80 17.03
N ASP A 39 -3.43 17.58 17.28
CA ASP A 39 -2.47 17.41 18.38
C ASP A 39 -2.88 18.08 19.71
N GLN A 40 -4.10 18.62 19.86
CA GLN A 40 -4.44 19.41 21.07
C GLN A 40 -5.82 19.15 21.70
N SER A 41 -6.64 18.27 21.12
CA SER A 41 -7.99 17.99 21.63
C SER A 41 -8.48 16.55 21.40
N SER A 42 -7.60 15.67 20.92
CA SER A 42 -7.95 14.28 20.67
C SER A 42 -7.99 13.51 21.99
N SER A 43 -9.17 13.01 22.36
CA SER A 43 -9.34 12.07 23.48
C SER A 43 -8.36 10.91 23.34
N ASN A 44 -7.78 10.44 24.45
CA ASN A 44 -6.84 9.30 24.50
C ASN A 44 -7.32 8.09 23.66
N ASP A 45 -8.63 7.87 23.59
CA ASP A 45 -9.25 6.79 22.81
C ASP A 45 -8.96 6.89 21.30
N ASN A 46 -8.96 8.10 20.73
CA ASN A 46 -8.71 8.31 19.29
C ASN A 46 -7.26 8.00 18.92
N LEU A 47 -6.32 8.32 19.81
CA LEU A 47 -4.91 7.99 19.63
C LEU A 47 -4.71 6.46 19.69
N VAL A 48 -5.37 5.79 20.64
CA VAL A 48 -5.33 4.33 20.77
C VAL A 48 -5.91 3.66 19.53
N ILE A 49 -7.05 4.12 19.02
CA ILE A 49 -7.66 3.59 17.79
C ILE A 49 -6.73 3.77 16.60
N THR A 50 -6.15 4.97 16.42
CA THR A 50 -5.18 5.25 15.36
C THR A 50 -4.01 4.28 15.45
N ARG A 51 -3.43 4.09 16.63
CA ARG A 51 -2.33 3.15 16.83
C ARG A 51 -2.72 1.72 16.45
N LEU A 52 -3.85 1.24 16.93
CA LEU A 52 -4.31 -0.13 16.65
C LEU A 52 -4.59 -0.34 15.16
N ALA A 53 -5.20 0.64 14.51
CA ALA A 53 -5.45 0.60 13.07
C ALA A 53 -4.15 0.58 12.25
N LEU A 54 -3.19 1.44 12.58
CA LEU A 54 -1.88 1.47 11.92
C LEU A 54 -1.10 0.17 12.15
N GLY A 55 -1.08 -0.33 13.38
CA GLY A 55 -0.43 -1.60 13.71
C GLY A 55 -1.04 -2.79 12.97
N SER A 56 -2.38 -2.89 12.95
CA SER A 56 -3.10 -3.94 12.22
C SER A 56 -2.81 -3.88 10.72
N MET A 57 -2.84 -2.67 10.14
CA MET A 57 -2.53 -2.47 8.72
C MET A 57 -1.09 -2.84 8.38
N LEU A 58 -0.11 -2.43 9.20
CA LEU A 58 1.30 -2.77 8.99
C LEU A 58 1.56 -4.27 9.13
N SER A 59 0.95 -4.91 10.14
CA SER A 59 1.00 -6.37 10.31
C SER A 59 0.46 -7.08 9.07
N ARG A 60 -0.71 -6.66 8.58
CA ARG A 60 -1.32 -7.25 7.40
C ARG A 60 -0.46 -7.03 6.14
N CYS A 61 0.12 -5.83 5.97
CA CYS A 61 1.05 -5.57 4.88
C CYS A 61 2.26 -6.51 4.95
N LYS A 62 2.83 -6.71 6.13
CA LYS A 62 3.95 -7.63 6.35
C LYS A 62 3.61 -9.05 5.90
N GLU A 63 2.47 -9.58 6.34
CA GLU A 63 2.03 -10.93 5.97
C GLU A 63 1.88 -11.10 4.46
N ILE A 64 1.30 -10.10 3.77
CA ILE A 64 1.14 -10.14 2.31
C ILE A 64 2.49 -10.10 1.61
N LEU A 65 3.39 -9.20 2.03
CA LEU A 65 4.75 -9.10 1.48
C LEU A 65 5.49 -10.44 1.62
N GLN A 66 5.47 -11.02 2.82
CA GLN A 66 6.13 -12.29 3.12
C GLN A 66 5.54 -13.44 2.29
N LYS A 67 4.21 -13.53 2.22
CA LYS A 67 3.53 -14.55 1.44
C LYS A 67 3.85 -14.41 -0.06
N TYR A 68 3.78 -13.20 -0.60
CA TYR A 68 4.12 -12.91 -1.99
C TYR A 68 5.56 -13.34 -2.32
N ALA A 69 6.54 -12.92 -1.50
CA ALA A 69 7.94 -13.27 -1.69
C ALA A 69 8.18 -14.78 -1.63
N HIS A 70 7.54 -15.46 -0.67
CA HIS A 70 7.59 -16.91 -0.55
C HIS A 70 7.03 -17.61 -1.78
N ASP A 71 5.85 -17.18 -2.24
CA ASP A 71 5.18 -17.78 -3.40
C ASP A 71 5.96 -17.56 -4.70
N GLU A 72 6.51 -16.35 -4.93
CA GLU A 72 7.38 -16.07 -6.08
C GLU A 72 8.58 -17.02 -6.08
N ARG A 73 9.21 -17.22 -4.93
CA ARG A 73 10.38 -18.11 -4.80
C ARG A 73 10.05 -19.55 -5.14
N LEU A 74 8.87 -20.04 -4.72
CA LEU A 74 8.42 -21.40 -5.03
C LEU A 74 8.01 -21.58 -6.49
N HIS A 75 7.42 -20.55 -7.10
CA HIS A 75 6.92 -20.60 -8.48
C HIS A 75 8.02 -20.36 -9.53
N GLY A 76 9.19 -19.84 -9.12
CA GLY A 76 10.36 -19.67 -9.97
C GLY A 76 10.07 -18.71 -11.14
N LYS A 77 9.99 -19.25 -12.36
CA LYS A 77 9.71 -18.47 -13.58
C LYS A 77 8.21 -18.39 -13.93
N CYS A 78 7.35 -19.13 -13.22
CA CYS A 78 5.92 -19.11 -13.49
C CYS A 78 5.29 -17.87 -12.82
N PRO A 79 4.53 -17.04 -13.55
CA PRO A 79 3.90 -15.87 -12.96
C PRO A 79 2.86 -16.26 -11.92
N LEU A 80 2.83 -15.53 -10.80
CA LEU A 80 1.80 -15.72 -9.78
C LEU A 80 0.39 -15.36 -10.29
N PRO A 81 -0.67 -15.93 -9.67
CA PRO A 81 -2.04 -15.59 -10.01
C PRO A 81 -2.30 -14.08 -9.92
N ARG A 82 -3.04 -13.52 -10.90
CA ARG A 82 -3.36 -12.08 -10.95
C ARG A 82 -3.91 -11.51 -9.63
N PRO A 83 -4.78 -12.19 -8.86
CA PRO A 83 -5.23 -11.68 -7.57
C PRO A 83 -4.09 -11.44 -6.58
N ARG A 84 -3.05 -12.30 -6.58
CA ARG A 84 -1.88 -12.18 -5.68
C ARG A 84 -1.03 -10.98 -6.06
N THR A 85 -0.79 -10.77 -7.36
CA THR A 85 -0.11 -9.56 -7.84
C THR A 85 -0.92 -8.30 -7.54
N ALA A 86 -2.25 -8.33 -7.70
CA ALA A 86 -3.11 -7.19 -7.41
C ALA A 86 -3.13 -6.84 -5.91
N GLU A 87 -3.16 -7.84 -5.03
CA GLU A 87 -3.08 -7.66 -3.58
C GLU A 87 -1.75 -7.02 -3.19
N MET A 88 -0.64 -7.52 -3.74
CA MET A 88 0.70 -6.96 -3.54
C MET A 88 0.80 -5.50 -4.01
N ILE A 89 0.27 -5.18 -5.19
CA ILE A 89 0.23 -3.78 -5.70
C ILE A 89 -0.57 -2.88 -4.75
N SER A 90 -1.69 -3.37 -4.22
CA SER A 90 -2.50 -2.64 -3.25
C SER A 90 -1.73 -2.33 -1.97
N VAL A 91 -1.00 -3.31 -1.44
CA VAL A 91 -0.13 -3.15 -0.27
C VAL A 91 0.96 -2.11 -0.52
N LEU A 92 1.66 -2.19 -1.65
CA LEU A 92 2.70 -1.23 -1.99
C LEU A 92 2.13 0.19 -2.14
N LYS A 93 0.93 0.36 -2.70
CA LYS A 93 0.25 1.66 -2.76
C LYS A 93 -0.12 2.19 -1.38
N ALA A 94 -0.72 1.35 -0.53
CA ALA A 94 -1.09 1.71 0.83
C ALA A 94 0.12 2.12 1.67
N LEU A 95 1.22 1.36 1.59
CA LEU A 95 2.49 1.69 2.23
C LEU A 95 3.04 3.04 1.75
N GLY A 96 2.97 3.32 0.45
CA GLY A 96 3.45 4.59 -0.10
C GLY A 96 2.63 5.80 0.36
N THR A 97 1.34 5.61 0.61
CA THR A 97 0.48 6.62 1.22
C THR A 97 0.79 6.79 2.70
N LEU A 98 0.93 5.67 3.43
CA LEU A 98 1.22 5.67 4.86
C LEU A 98 2.59 6.32 5.16
N ILE A 99 3.65 5.88 4.50
CA ILE A 99 5.01 6.45 4.64
C ILE A 99 4.99 7.95 4.36
N GLY A 100 4.29 8.35 3.29
CA GLY A 100 4.13 9.77 2.96
C GLY A 100 3.42 10.57 4.06
N ALA A 101 2.41 9.98 4.71
CA ALA A 101 1.73 10.62 5.84
C ALA A 101 2.62 10.69 7.09
N LEU A 102 3.29 9.60 7.45
CA LEU A 102 4.18 9.53 8.60
C LEU A 102 5.36 10.52 8.47
N LYS A 103 5.94 10.67 7.27
CA LYS A 103 7.00 11.67 7.00
C LYS A 103 6.55 13.12 7.22
N ARG A 104 5.25 13.41 7.08
CA ARG A 104 4.66 14.75 7.25
C ARG A 104 4.09 14.96 8.65
N ALA A 105 3.95 13.90 9.44
CA ALA A 105 3.44 13.99 10.79
C ALA A 105 4.46 14.72 11.69
N PRO A 106 3.99 15.48 12.70
CA PRO A 106 4.85 15.98 13.77
C PRO A 106 5.71 14.87 14.37
N LYS A 107 6.96 15.18 14.78
CA LYS A 107 7.93 14.18 15.24
C LYS A 107 7.45 13.38 16.46
N ASP A 108 6.58 13.96 17.26
CA ASP A 108 6.11 13.38 18.52
C ASP A 108 4.71 12.74 18.42
N SER A 109 4.04 12.86 17.26
CA SER A 109 2.67 12.33 17.09
C SER A 109 2.60 10.88 16.62
N VAL A 110 3.75 10.26 16.31
CA VAL A 110 3.84 8.88 15.85
C VAL A 110 4.61 8.04 16.86
N GLU A 111 3.96 7.02 17.40
CA GLU A 111 4.60 6.10 18.33
C GLU A 111 5.76 5.32 17.70
N MET A 112 6.81 5.11 18.49
CA MET A 112 8.02 4.38 18.11
C MET A 112 7.72 2.96 17.57
N ASN A 113 6.70 2.28 18.10
CA ASN A 113 6.32 0.94 17.65
C ASN A 113 5.85 0.92 16.18
N ILE A 114 5.21 1.99 15.70
CA ILE A 114 4.79 2.11 14.29
C ILE A 114 6.02 2.19 13.38
N TRP A 115 7.04 2.95 13.78
CA TRP A 115 8.32 3.01 13.07
C TRP A 115 9.04 1.67 13.05
N HIS A 116 9.10 0.96 14.18
CA HIS A 116 9.69 -0.38 14.23
C HIS A 116 8.99 -1.37 13.29
N GLN A 117 7.66 -1.36 13.27
CA GLN A 117 6.89 -2.21 12.35
C GLN A 117 7.16 -1.85 10.89
N LEU A 118 7.28 -0.57 10.56
CA LEU A 118 7.60 -0.11 9.21
C LEU A 118 9.01 -0.55 8.78
N ILE A 119 10.01 -0.38 9.66
CA ILE A 119 11.39 -0.83 9.41
C ILE A 119 11.43 -2.35 9.22
N ALA A 120 10.64 -3.10 9.99
CA ALA A 120 10.56 -4.55 9.87
C ALA A 120 10.01 -5.04 8.53
N LEU A 121 9.42 -4.16 7.70
CA LEU A 121 9.02 -4.49 6.33
C LEU A 121 10.20 -4.48 5.34
N TYR A 122 11.29 -3.77 5.67
CA TYR A 122 12.41 -3.54 4.75
C TYR A 122 13.01 -4.83 4.16
N PRO A 123 13.31 -5.89 4.95
CA PRO A 123 13.85 -7.12 4.39
C PRO A 123 12.95 -7.73 3.30
N CYS A 124 11.63 -7.75 3.53
CA CYS A 124 10.67 -8.29 2.57
C CYS A 124 10.53 -7.39 1.33
N LEU A 125 10.57 -6.06 1.51
CA LEU A 125 10.54 -5.12 0.40
C LEU A 125 11.77 -5.27 -0.50
N VAL A 126 12.95 -5.46 0.08
CA VAL A 126 14.20 -5.74 -0.65
C VAL A 126 14.09 -7.04 -1.42
N GLU A 127 13.61 -8.11 -0.80
CA GLU A 127 13.38 -9.40 -1.48
C GLU A 127 12.44 -9.25 -2.69
N CYS A 128 11.41 -8.39 -2.58
CA CYS A 128 10.48 -8.16 -3.69
C CYS A 128 11.08 -7.36 -4.85
N THR A 129 12.22 -6.68 -4.68
CA THR A 129 12.87 -5.93 -5.78
C THR A 129 13.43 -6.83 -6.87
N THR A 130 13.66 -8.11 -6.59
CA THR A 130 14.08 -9.10 -7.57
C THR A 130 12.90 -9.78 -8.26
N SER A 131 11.67 -9.33 -8.02
CA SER A 131 10.48 -9.91 -8.66
C SER A 131 10.58 -9.77 -10.19
N PRO A 132 10.28 -10.84 -10.96
CA PRO A 132 10.18 -10.74 -12.42
C PRO A 132 8.95 -9.94 -12.87
N SER A 133 8.02 -9.60 -11.97
CA SER A 133 6.81 -8.87 -12.32
C SER A 133 7.08 -7.37 -12.53
N PRO A 134 6.95 -6.84 -13.76
CA PRO A 134 7.20 -5.43 -14.02
C PRO A 134 6.21 -4.52 -13.27
N GLN A 135 5.01 -5.02 -12.97
CA GLN A 135 4.00 -4.27 -12.21
C GLN A 135 4.43 -4.07 -10.75
N ILE A 136 5.05 -5.09 -10.14
CA ILE A 136 5.57 -5.03 -8.78
C ILE A 136 6.79 -4.12 -8.73
N CYS A 137 7.74 -4.28 -9.66
CA CYS A 137 8.92 -3.42 -9.75
C CYS A 137 8.53 -1.94 -9.94
N ASN A 138 7.53 -1.66 -10.78
CA ASN A 138 7.02 -0.30 -10.96
C ASN A 138 6.35 0.25 -9.69
N ALA A 139 5.61 -0.57 -8.94
CA ALA A 139 5.00 -0.16 -7.67
C ALA A 139 6.06 0.10 -6.59
N LEU A 140 7.08 -0.77 -6.47
CA LEU A 140 8.22 -0.60 -5.57
C LEU A 140 9.02 0.67 -5.91
N ASN A 141 9.29 0.93 -7.19
CA ASN A 141 9.98 2.16 -7.62
C ASN A 141 9.20 3.44 -7.26
N ARG A 142 7.88 3.36 -7.10
CA ARG A 142 7.08 4.51 -6.63
C ARG A 142 7.17 4.70 -5.12
N LEU A 143 7.47 3.66 -4.35
CA LEU A 143 7.73 3.75 -2.92
C LEU A 143 9.04 4.49 -2.63
N THR A 144 10.08 4.24 -3.42
CA THR A 144 11.42 4.82 -3.21
C THR A 144 11.56 6.27 -3.68
N LYS A 145 10.64 6.74 -4.53
CA LYS A 145 10.65 8.10 -5.11
C LYS A 145 9.77 9.12 -4.36
N LYS A 146 9.17 8.76 -3.22
CA LYS A 146 8.33 9.63 -2.37
C LYS A 146 9.07 10.06 -1.10
#